data_AF-A0A2V9KRD6-F1
#
_entry.id   AF-A0A2V9KRD6-F1
#
_cell.length_a   1.000
_cell.length_b   1.000
_cell.length_c   1.000
_cell.angle_alpha   90.00
_cell.angle_beta   90.00
_cell.angle_gamma   90.00
#
_symmetry.space_group_name_H-M   'P 1'
#
loop_
_entity.id
_entity.type
_entity.pdbx_description
1 polymer ?
#
loop_
_entity_poly.entity_id
_entity_poly.type
_entity_poly.pdbx_seq_one_letter_code
_entity_poly.pdbx_strand_id
1 'polypeptide(L)'
;MRLVGPRPELERFVEMFRPQYALILRQRPGLTDPASLVYRQEVRILGPGNVEAQYVTRILPRKLELSLEYQQHRTFLSDLGIIFRTVFGLPWVPRDPSPIPRDTPPDLSTKA
;
A
#
# COMPACT_ATOMS: atom_id res chain seq x y z
N MET A 1 -16.90 -6.35 -0.12
CA MET A 1 -15.47 -6.61 0.15
C MET A 1 -15.04 -7.88 -0.56
N ARG A 2 -13.74 -8.10 -0.74
CA ARG A 2 -13.13 -9.33 -1.28
C ARG A 2 -12.10 -9.87 -0.28
N LEU A 3 -11.61 -11.09 -0.50
CA LEU A 3 -10.52 -11.64 0.31
C LEU A 3 -9.20 -10.93 -0.01
N VAL A 4 -8.90 -10.73 -1.30
CA VAL A 4 -7.71 -10.01 -1.77
C VAL A 4 -8.09 -8.71 -2.47
N GLY A 5 -7.47 -7.61 -2.08
CA GLY A 5 -7.76 -6.27 -2.59
C GLY A 5 -7.19 -5.18 -1.70
N PRO A 6 -7.14 -3.93 -2.20
CA PRO A 6 -6.50 -2.83 -1.49
C PRO A 6 -7.16 -2.57 -0.14
N ARG A 7 -6.34 -2.22 0.85
CA ARG A 7 -6.84 -1.83 2.18
C ARG A 7 -7.47 -0.43 2.12
N PRO A 8 -8.64 -0.21 2.75
CA PRO A 8 -9.19 1.14 2.88
C PRO A 8 -8.30 1.99 3.80
N GLU A 9 -8.21 3.28 3.49
CA GLU A 9 -7.36 4.25 4.18
C GLU A 9 -8.19 5.48 4.58
N LEU A 10 -7.64 6.32 5.44
CA LEU A 10 -8.34 7.51 5.94
C LEU A 10 -8.56 8.54 4.82
N GLU A 11 -9.71 9.21 4.84
CA GLU A 11 -10.11 10.18 3.81
C GLU A 11 -9.04 11.26 3.55
N ARG A 12 -8.41 11.79 4.61
CA ARG A 12 -7.31 12.76 4.46
C ARG A 12 -6.11 12.24 3.67
N PHE A 13 -5.79 10.94 3.78
CA PHE A 13 -4.72 10.30 3.00
C PHE A 13 -5.18 10.03 1.57
N VAL A 14 -6.46 9.70 1.39
CA VAL A 14 -7.08 9.55 0.07
C VAL A 14 -7.03 10.86 -0.71
N GLU A 15 -7.35 11.98 -0.07
CA GLU A 15 -7.28 13.31 -0.66
C GLU A 15 -5.84 13.70 -1.02
N MET A 16 -4.90 13.40 -0.11
CA MET A 16 -3.48 13.71 -0.26
C MET A 16 -2.84 12.97 -1.45
N PHE A 17 -3.25 11.72 -1.72
CA PHE A 17 -2.79 10.90 -2.84
C PHE A 17 -3.91 10.63 -3.85
N ARG A 18 -4.73 11.65 -4.13
CA ARG A 18 -5.93 11.53 -4.98
C ARG A 18 -5.66 10.83 -6.33
N PRO A 19 -4.57 11.12 -7.08
CA PRO A 19 -4.31 10.44 -8.35
C PRO A 19 -4.16 8.92 -8.22
N GLN A 20 -3.43 8.46 -7.22
CA GLN A 20 -3.22 7.04 -6.95
C GLN A 20 -4.52 6.38 -6.47
N TYR A 21 -5.24 7.04 -5.55
CA TYR A 21 -6.50 6.51 -5.03
C TYR A 21 -7.63 6.50 -6.07
N ALA A 22 -7.63 7.40 -7.05
CA ALA A 22 -8.58 7.37 -8.16
C ALA A 22 -8.52 6.06 -8.98
N LEU A 23 -7.36 5.39 -8.98
CA LEU A 23 -7.17 4.07 -9.56
C LEU A 23 -7.50 2.96 -8.55
N ILE A 24 -6.95 3.06 -7.33
CA ILE A 24 -7.10 2.02 -6.29
C ILE A 24 -8.57 1.82 -5.90
N LEU A 25 -9.33 2.90 -5.77
CA LEU A 25 -10.74 2.88 -5.36
C LEU A 25 -11.68 2.33 -6.44
N ARG A 26 -11.18 2.04 -7.66
CA ARG A 26 -11.95 1.30 -8.68
C ARG A 26 -12.10 -0.18 -8.31
N GLN A 27 -11.30 -0.68 -7.39
CA GLN A 27 -11.35 -2.06 -6.92
C GLN A 27 -12.10 -2.18 -5.59
N ARG A 28 -12.76 -3.32 -5.39
CA ARG A 28 -13.39 -3.62 -4.09
C ARG A 28 -12.29 -3.83 -3.03
N PRO A 29 -12.43 -3.26 -1.84
CA PRO A 29 -11.46 -3.42 -0.77
C PRO A 29 -11.33 -4.89 -0.33
N GLY A 30 -10.12 -5.26 0.11
CA GLY A 30 -9.75 -6.62 0.49
C GLY A 30 -9.36 -6.77 1.97
N LEU A 31 -9.33 -8.02 2.44
CA LEU A 31 -8.75 -8.35 3.75
C LEU A 31 -7.22 -8.32 3.71
N THR A 32 -6.62 -8.76 2.61
CA THR A 32 -5.17 -8.79 2.41
C THR A 32 -4.77 -8.30 1.01
N ASP A 33 -3.54 -7.80 0.91
CA ASP A 33 -2.88 -7.35 -0.32
C ASP A 33 -1.36 -7.39 -0.13
N PRO A 34 -0.56 -7.13 -1.19
CA PRO A 34 0.89 -7.08 -1.07
C PRO A 34 1.39 -6.02 -0.09
N ALA A 35 0.72 -4.86 -0.02
CA ALA A 35 1.05 -3.81 0.92
C ALA A 35 0.94 -4.31 2.38
N SER A 36 -0.10 -5.08 2.71
CA SER A 36 -0.32 -5.68 4.03
C SER A 36 0.70 -6.76 4.37
N LEU A 37 1.23 -7.48 3.36
CA LEU A 37 2.31 -8.44 3.57
C LEU A 37 3.64 -7.74 3.87
N VAL A 38 4.00 -6.71 3.08
CA VAL A 38 5.26 -5.95 3.25
C VAL A 38 5.24 -5.15 4.54
N TYR A 39 4.14 -4.45 4.82
CA TYR A 39 4.00 -3.53 5.96
C TYR A 39 3.24 -4.14 7.14
N ARG A 40 3.28 -5.47 7.29
CA ARG A 40 2.65 -6.18 8.43
C ARG A 40 3.09 -5.64 9.79
N GLN A 41 4.33 -5.16 9.88
CA GLN A 41 4.93 -4.60 11.10
C GLN A 41 5.27 -3.11 10.90
N GLU A 42 4.40 -2.34 10.25
CA GLU A 42 4.58 -0.91 9.98
C GLU A 42 4.99 -0.09 11.21
N VAL A 43 4.45 -0.43 12.39
CA VAL A 43 4.78 0.21 13.67
C VAL A 43 6.26 0.08 14.04
N ARG A 44 6.96 -0.97 13.60
CA ARG A 44 8.41 -1.14 13.84
C ARG A 44 9.28 -0.22 12.96
N ILE A 45 8.73 0.24 11.84
CA ILE A 45 9.41 1.12 10.88
C ILE A 45 9.24 2.59 11.30
N LEU A 46 8.13 2.90 11.97
CA LEU A 46 7.82 4.23 12.47
C LEU A 46 8.63 4.50 13.74
N GLY A 47 9.46 5.53 13.70
CA GLY A 47 10.25 5.98 14.84
C GLY A 47 9.49 6.95 15.76
N PRO A 48 10.07 7.34 16.90
CA PRO A 48 9.50 8.37 17.77
C PRO A 48 9.37 9.72 17.02
N GLY A 49 8.44 10.58 17.46
CA GLY A 49 8.18 11.89 16.87
C GLY A 49 6.88 11.94 16.07
N ASN A 50 6.85 12.69 14.96
CA ASN A 50 5.66 12.82 14.12
C ASN A 50 5.45 11.56 13.28
N VAL A 51 4.68 10.61 13.83
CA VAL A 51 4.38 9.30 13.22
C VAL A 51 3.60 9.46 11.92
N GLU A 52 2.66 10.41 11.84
CA GLU A 52 1.85 10.63 10.64
C GLU A 52 2.70 11.15 9.48
N ALA A 53 3.58 12.10 9.73
CA ALA A 53 4.51 12.59 8.70
C ALA A 53 5.43 11.46 8.21
N GLN A 54 5.95 10.62 9.12
CA GLN A 54 6.75 9.45 8.74
C GLN A 54 5.95 8.44 7.93
N TYR A 55 4.69 8.19 8.30
CA TYR A 55 3.80 7.30 7.56
C TYR A 55 3.56 7.81 6.14
N VAL A 56 3.17 9.08 6.00
CA VAL A 56 2.89 9.71 4.70
C VAL A 56 4.12 9.78 3.81
N THR A 57 5.32 10.00 4.36
CA THR A 57 6.53 10.18 3.55
C THR A 57 7.26 8.88 3.25
N ARG A 58 7.17 7.87 4.12
CA ARG A 58 7.98 6.64 4.00
C ARG A 58 7.19 5.38 3.69
N ILE A 59 5.95 5.29 4.18
CA ILE A 59 5.17 4.04 4.13
C ILE A 59 4.06 4.13 3.09
N LEU A 60 3.21 5.15 3.18
CA LEU A 60 2.02 5.29 2.36
C LEU A 60 2.32 5.27 0.85
N PRO A 61 3.30 6.04 0.31
CA PRO A 61 3.60 6.02 -1.13
C PRO A 61 3.91 4.60 -1.62
N ARG A 62 4.74 3.88 -0.86
CA ARG A 62 5.12 2.51 -1.20
C ARG A 62 3.97 1.51 -1.06
N LYS A 63 3.05 1.71 -0.10
CA LYS A 63 1.82 0.90 0.00
C LYS A 63 0.93 1.10 -1.23
N LEU A 64 0.80 2.33 -1.73
CA LEU A 64 0.02 2.64 -2.92
C LEU A 64 0.64 2.01 -4.17
N GLU A 65 1.95 2.11 -4.32
CA GLU A 65 2.70 1.48 -5.42
C GLU A 65 2.47 -0.03 -5.48
N LEU A 66 2.67 -0.73 -4.36
CA LEU A 66 2.46 -2.18 -4.27
C LEU A 66 1.02 -2.57 -4.63
N SER A 67 0.06 -1.75 -4.22
CA SER A 67 -1.36 -1.95 -4.52
C SER A 67 -1.65 -1.77 -6.01
N LEU A 68 -1.07 -0.76 -6.64
CA LEU A 68 -1.24 -0.46 -8.07
C LEU A 68 -0.57 -1.51 -8.96
N GLU A 69 0.69 -1.88 -8.67
CA GLU A 69 1.43 -2.92 -9.40
C GLU A 69 0.65 -4.24 -9.38
N TYR A 70 0.16 -4.63 -8.19
CA TYR A 70 -0.62 -5.84 -8.06
C TYR A 70 -1.93 -5.77 -8.83
N GLN A 71 -2.62 -4.62 -8.83
CA GLN A 71 -3.85 -4.44 -9.61
C GLN A 71 -3.62 -4.57 -11.11
N GLN A 72 -2.49 -4.07 -11.63
CA GLN A 72 -2.16 -4.16 -13.06
C GLN A 72 -1.93 -5.60 -13.53
N HIS A 73 -1.38 -6.46 -12.67
CA HIS A 73 -1.05 -7.85 -13.01
C HIS A 73 -1.91 -8.89 -12.29
N ARG A 74 -3.08 -8.48 -11.80
CA ARG A 74 -3.96 -9.32 -11.00
C ARG A 74 -4.55 -10.47 -11.80
N THR A 75 -4.31 -11.69 -11.35
CA THR A 75 -4.90 -12.93 -11.84
C THR A 75 -5.37 -13.81 -10.69
N PHE A 76 -6.25 -14.79 -10.96
CA PHE A 76 -6.70 -15.74 -9.93
C PHE A 76 -5.55 -16.44 -9.20
N LEU A 77 -4.49 -16.84 -9.93
CA LEU A 77 -3.29 -17.45 -9.34
C LEU A 77 -2.51 -16.47 -8.45
N SER A 78 -2.49 -15.19 -8.80
CA SER A 78 -1.85 -14.17 -7.97
C SER A 78 -2.60 -13.94 -6.66
N ASP A 79 -3.94 -13.94 -6.68
CA ASP A 79 -4.78 -13.84 -5.48
C ASP A 79 -4.53 -15.05 -4.57
N LEU A 80 -4.52 -16.26 -5.14
CA LEU A 80 -4.22 -17.49 -4.40
C LEU A 80 -2.83 -17.43 -3.77
N GLY A 81 -1.83 -16.94 -4.51
CA GLY A 81 -0.48 -16.71 -4.00
C GLY A 81 -0.41 -15.73 -2.83
N ILE A 82 -1.23 -14.68 -2.81
CA ILE A 82 -1.30 -13.74 -1.68
C ILE A 82 -1.97 -14.40 -0.48
N ILE A 83 -3.05 -15.15 -0.69
CA ILE A 83 -3.75 -15.88 0.38
C ILE A 83 -2.78 -16.84 1.06
N PHE A 84 -2.05 -17.65 0.28
CA PHE A 84 -1.03 -18.56 0.80
C PHE A 84 0.04 -17.82 1.61
N ARG A 85 0.62 -16.74 1.08
CA ARG A 85 1.62 -15.94 1.80
C ARG A 85 1.06 -15.33 3.08
N THR A 86 -0.21 -14.93 3.06
CA THR A 86 -0.89 -14.36 4.23
C THR A 86 -1.00 -15.41 5.33
N VAL A 87 -1.51 -16.61 5.00
CA VAL A 87 -1.72 -17.74 5.92
C VAL A 87 -0.39 -18.26 6.49
N PHE A 88 0.63 -18.43 5.65
CA PHE A 88 1.92 -19.00 6.05
C PHE A 88 2.94 -17.94 6.53
N GLY A 89 2.58 -16.66 6.51
CA GLY A 89 3.48 -15.58 6.92
C GLY A 89 4.71 -15.39 6.05
N LEU A 90 4.62 -15.75 4.76
CA LEU A 90 5.72 -15.63 3.81
C LEU A 90 5.87 -14.18 3.33
N PRO A 91 7.10 -13.71 3.08
CA PRO A 91 7.34 -12.37 2.56
C PRO A 91 6.76 -12.21 1.14
N TRP A 92 6.34 -10.99 0.83
CA TRP A 92 6.03 -10.61 -0.55
C TRP A 92 7.31 -10.35 -1.33
N VAL A 93 7.35 -10.81 -2.58
CA VAL A 93 8.43 -10.53 -3.52
C VAL A 93 7.82 -9.74 -4.68
N PRO A 94 8.19 -8.46 -4.87
CA PRO A 94 7.74 -7.67 -6.02
C PRO A 94 8.14 -8.34 -7.33
N ARG A 95 7.32 -8.20 -8.38
CA ARG A 95 7.68 -8.74 -9.69
C ARG A 95 8.71 -7.86 -10.38
N ASP A 96 8.64 -6.56 -10.16
CA ASP A 96 9.67 -5.61 -10.59
C ASP A 96 10.44 -5.07 -9.37
N PRO A 97 11.75 -5.39 -9.22
CA PRO A 97 12.60 -4.83 -8.18
C PRO A 97 13.08 -3.40 -8.50
N SER A 98 12.73 -2.85 -9.68
CA SER A 98 13.15 -1.50 -10.05
C SER A 98 12.65 -0.48 -9.01
N PRO A 99 13.47 0.54 -8.65
CA PRO A 99 12.99 1.63 -7.83
C PRO A 99 11.92 2.39 -8.63
N ILE A 100 10.66 2.22 -8.24
CA ILE A 100 9.55 2.97 -8.80
C ILE A 100 9.84 4.46 -8.55
N PRO A 101 9.61 5.37 -9.54
CA PRO A 101 9.85 6.78 -9.35
C PRO A 101 9.19 7.25 -8.06
N ARG A 102 10.01 7.79 -7.15
CA ARG A 102 9.54 8.41 -5.93
C ARG A 102 8.79 9.66 -6.34
N ASP A 103 7.49 9.55 -6.61
CA ASP A 103 6.62 10.71 -6.65
C ASP A 103 6.84 11.42 -5.31
N THR A 104 7.28 12.67 -5.36
CA THR A 104 7.57 13.46 -4.17
C THR A 104 6.32 13.43 -3.29
N PRO A 105 6.42 13.00 -2.01
CA PRO A 105 5.28 13.06 -1.12
C PRO A 105 4.76 14.51 -1.12
N PRO A 106 3.43 14.71 -1.14
CA PRO A 106 2.86 16.05 -1.15
C PRO A 106 3.41 16.85 0.02
N ASP A 107 3.72 18.13 -0.23
CA ASP A 107 4.35 19.00 0.76
C ASP A 107 3.48 19.10 2.02
N LEU A 108 3.96 18.49 3.11
CA LEU A 108 3.30 18.47 4.41
C LEU A 108 3.38 19.81 5.13
N SER A 109 4.10 20.82 4.60
CA SER A 109 4.25 22.14 5.22
C SER A 109 2.99 23.01 5.19
N THR A 110 1.99 22.66 4.37
CA THR A 110 0.81 23.53 4.13
C THR A 110 -0.38 23.27 5.08
N LYS A 111 -0.29 22.34 6.04
CA LYS A 111 -1.39 22.07 6.98
C LYS A 111 -0.94 21.99 8.45
N ALA A 112 -0.41 23.11 8.96
CA ALA A 112 -0.36 23.40 10.40
C ALA A 112 -1.51 24.34 10.78
#